data_AF-A0A7X3SJR1-F1
#
_entry.id   AF-A0A7X3SJR1-F1
#
_cell.length_a   1.000
_cell.length_b   1.000
_cell.length_c   1.000
_cell.angle_alpha   90.00
_cell.angle_beta   90.00
_cell.angle_gamma   90.00
#
_symmetry.space_group_name_H-M   'P 1'
#
loop_
_entity.id
_entity.type
_entity.pdbx_description
1 polymer ?
#
loop_
_entity_poly.entity_id
_entity_poly.type
_entity_poly.pdbx_seq_one_letter_code
_entity_poly.pdbx_strand_id
1 'polypeptide(L)'
;MSWDTVPGKNSEGYRDPTAATALSNVQRSQRGLQSKRAGEHFENLISASLNWYKDKGVAFIEKTPEPMRPLRPPNRMGQFLACYTKAGQPDFKGTLTGGRAVVFEAKHTDGDRIEYGRLTKEQIDSLTEHHRLGAAAFIMVSFELQDFYRVPWEIWRDMKSRYGHKYMTQAELEPFRVEYIAGVLKLLEGVELDAPDIEQKGDQTNE
;
A
#
# COMPACT_ATOMS: atom_id res chain seq x y z
N MET A 1 52.38 -12.96 -5.90
CA MET A 1 51.77 -11.76 -6.50
C MET A 1 50.30 -11.81 -6.17
N SER A 2 49.81 -10.95 -5.26
CA SER A 2 48.39 -10.88 -4.97
C SER A 2 47.67 -10.23 -6.15
N TRP A 3 46.61 -10.87 -6.62
CA TRP A 3 45.71 -10.32 -7.64
C TRP A 3 44.60 -9.54 -6.94
N ASP A 4 44.98 -8.57 -6.11
CA ASP A 4 44.02 -7.67 -5.51
C ASP A 4 43.51 -6.75 -6.63
N THR A 5 42.36 -7.13 -7.19
CA THR A 5 41.74 -6.41 -8.30
C THR A 5 41.28 -5.07 -7.75
N VAL A 6 41.98 -3.99 -8.14
CA VAL A 6 41.61 -2.63 -7.77
C VAL A 6 40.22 -2.34 -8.36
N PRO A 7 39.20 -2.02 -7.54
CA PRO A 7 37.84 -1.79 -8.04
C PRO A 7 37.83 -0.76 -9.17
N GLY A 8 37.29 -1.15 -10.33
CA GLY A 8 37.14 -0.28 -11.50
C GLY A 8 38.31 -0.30 -12.50
N LYS A 9 39.24 -1.26 -12.42
CA LYS A 9 40.23 -1.52 -13.47
C LYS A 9 40.23 -2.99 -13.89
N ASN A 10 40.45 -3.26 -15.18
CA ASN A 10 40.61 -4.63 -15.70
C ASN A 10 41.99 -5.20 -15.33
N SER A 11 42.25 -6.46 -15.68
CA SER A 11 43.53 -7.16 -15.45
C SER A 11 44.75 -6.50 -16.09
N GLU A 12 44.53 -5.56 -17.02
CA GLU A 12 45.57 -4.79 -17.72
C GLU A 12 45.74 -3.37 -17.14
N GLY A 13 44.98 -3.00 -16.10
CA GLY A 13 45.09 -1.71 -15.42
C GLY A 13 44.32 -0.55 -16.07
N TYR A 14 43.57 -0.79 -17.15
CA TYR A 14 42.67 0.18 -17.75
C TYR A 14 41.40 0.34 -16.93
N ARG A 15 40.84 1.55 -16.89
CA ARG A 15 39.57 1.84 -16.20
C ARG A 15 38.46 1.01 -16.85
N ASP A 16 37.92 0.05 -16.10
CA ASP A 16 36.85 -0.83 -16.54
C ASP A 16 35.57 -0.49 -15.79
N PRO A 17 34.69 0.33 -16.36
CA PRO A 17 33.42 0.66 -15.74
C PRO A 17 32.48 -0.56 -15.68
N THR A 18 32.75 -1.64 -16.43
CA THR A 18 31.88 -2.81 -16.57
C THR A 18 31.77 -3.57 -15.25
N ALA A 19 32.88 -3.80 -14.55
CA ALA A 19 32.87 -4.47 -13.25
C ALA A 19 32.15 -3.62 -12.18
N ALA A 20 32.42 -2.32 -12.13
CA ALA A 20 31.76 -1.40 -11.20
C ALA A 20 30.25 -1.23 -11.49
N THR A 21 29.87 -1.20 -12.76
CA THR A 21 28.46 -1.15 -13.20
C THR A 21 27.74 -2.47 -12.94
N ALA A 22 28.42 -3.60 -13.11
CA ALA A 22 27.86 -4.90 -12.77
C ALA A 22 27.60 -5.03 -11.27
N LEU A 23 28.56 -4.62 -10.42
CA LEU A 23 28.40 -4.62 -8.97
C LEU A 23 27.27 -3.69 -8.52
N SER A 24 27.15 -2.49 -9.09
CA SER A 24 26.08 -1.55 -8.75
C SER A 24 24.70 -2.07 -9.18
N ASN A 25 24.60 -2.75 -10.32
CA ASN A 25 23.38 -3.41 -10.77
C ASN A 25 22.97 -4.57 -9.86
N VAL A 26 23.93 -5.40 -9.41
CA VAL A 26 23.68 -6.48 -8.45
C VAL A 26 23.16 -5.91 -7.13
N GLN A 27 23.81 -4.87 -6.59
CA GLN A 27 23.37 -4.21 -5.37
C GLN A 27 21.96 -3.60 -5.51
N ARG A 28 21.66 -2.96 -6.64
CA ARG A 28 20.32 -2.41 -6.92
C ARG A 28 19.28 -3.52 -6.99
N SER A 29 19.59 -4.64 -7.64
CA SER A 29 18.70 -5.81 -7.73
C SER A 29 18.42 -6.41 -6.35
N GLN A 30 19.46 -6.58 -5.53
CA GLN A 30 19.32 -7.08 -4.15
C GLN A 30 18.45 -6.16 -3.29
N ARG A 31 18.66 -4.84 -3.35
CA ARG A 31 17.82 -3.86 -2.65
C ARG A 31 16.37 -3.93 -3.13
N GLY A 32 16.14 -4.00 -4.44
CA GLY A 32 14.79 -4.16 -5.00
C GLY A 32 14.09 -5.41 -4.49
N LEU A 33 14.81 -6.54 -4.39
CA LEU A 33 14.27 -7.78 -3.84
C LEU A 33 13.94 -7.66 -2.34
N GLN A 34 14.80 -6.98 -1.57
CA GLN A 34 14.55 -6.72 -0.15
C GLN A 34 13.30 -5.85 0.04
N SER A 35 13.19 -4.73 -0.68
CA SER A 35 12.01 -3.86 -0.60
C SER A 35 10.72 -4.59 -1.02
N LYS A 36 10.80 -5.47 -2.02
CA LYS A 36 9.66 -6.32 -2.41
C LYS A 36 9.23 -7.24 -1.27
N ARG A 37 10.17 -7.94 -0.65
CA ARG A 37 9.89 -8.86 0.48
C ARG A 37 9.33 -8.11 1.70
N ALA A 38 9.85 -6.92 1.98
CA ALA A 38 9.35 -6.10 3.08
C ALA A 38 7.90 -5.63 2.80
N GLY A 39 7.61 -5.22 1.56
CA GLY A 39 6.24 -4.94 1.12
C GLY A 39 5.30 -6.14 1.28
N GLU A 40 5.70 -7.32 0.80
CA GLU A 40 4.93 -8.57 0.97
C GLU A 40 4.71 -8.91 2.46
N HIS A 41 5.72 -8.69 3.31
CA HIS A 41 5.59 -8.90 4.74
C HIS A 41 4.57 -7.96 5.37
N PHE A 42 4.59 -6.68 4.99
CA PHE A 42 3.63 -5.70 5.48
C PHE A 42 2.20 -6.06 5.07
N GLU A 43 1.98 -6.46 3.82
CA GLU A 43 0.66 -6.91 3.34
C GLU A 43 0.15 -8.15 4.08
N ASN A 44 1.04 -9.10 4.39
CA ASN A 44 0.70 -10.29 5.17
C ASN A 44 0.31 -9.92 6.61
N LEU A 45 1.00 -8.95 7.21
CA LEU A 45 0.71 -8.44 8.55
C LEU A 45 -0.65 -7.74 8.60
N ILE A 46 -0.97 -6.93 7.58
CA ILE A 46 -2.32 -6.36 7.39
C ILE A 46 -3.35 -7.49 7.26
N SER A 47 -3.12 -8.47 6.38
CA SER A 47 -4.05 -9.58 6.13
C SER A 47 -4.34 -10.40 7.41
N ALA A 48 -3.31 -10.67 8.21
CA ALA A 48 -3.47 -11.33 9.51
C ALA A 48 -4.31 -10.49 10.49
N SER A 49 -4.09 -9.18 10.50
CA SER A 49 -4.87 -8.24 11.33
C SER A 49 -6.33 -8.17 10.89
N LEU A 50 -6.59 -8.20 9.57
CA LEU A 50 -7.94 -8.24 9.01
C LEU A 50 -8.69 -9.52 9.36
N ASN A 51 -8.01 -10.67 9.43
CA ASN A 51 -8.63 -11.91 9.92
C ASN A 51 -9.12 -11.76 11.38
N TRP A 52 -8.35 -11.09 12.23
CA TRP A 52 -8.79 -10.79 13.59
C TRP A 52 -10.06 -9.93 13.62
N TYR A 53 -10.14 -8.89 12.78
CA TYR A 53 -11.35 -8.06 12.66
C TYR A 53 -12.56 -8.85 12.14
N LYS A 54 -12.33 -9.78 11.21
CA LYS A 54 -13.34 -10.69 10.68
C LYS A 54 -13.88 -11.63 11.76
N ASP A 55 -12.99 -12.27 12.51
CA ASP A 55 -13.36 -13.19 13.60
C ASP A 55 -14.13 -12.48 14.72
N LYS A 56 -13.90 -11.17 14.90
CA LYS A 56 -14.65 -10.32 15.82
C LYS A 56 -15.96 -9.77 15.25
N GLY A 57 -16.27 -10.03 13.98
CA GLY A 57 -17.47 -9.50 13.33
C GLY A 57 -17.46 -7.97 13.18
N VAL A 58 -16.28 -7.36 13.05
CA VAL A 58 -16.11 -5.90 12.91
C VAL A 58 -16.02 -5.49 11.44
N ALA A 59 -15.40 -6.33 10.60
CA ALA A 59 -15.24 -6.04 9.19
C ALA A 59 -14.98 -7.31 8.37
N PHE A 60 -15.30 -7.28 7.09
CA PHE A 60 -14.86 -8.27 6.10
C PHE A 60 -14.10 -7.54 5.00
N ILE A 61 -12.78 -7.63 5.03
CA ILE A 61 -11.87 -6.92 4.13
C ILE A 61 -10.85 -7.92 3.59
N GLU A 62 -10.64 -7.89 2.28
CA GLU A 62 -9.77 -8.83 1.59
C GLU A 62 -8.75 -8.09 0.74
N LYS A 63 -7.58 -8.72 0.55
CA LYS A 63 -6.61 -8.29 -0.45
C LYS A 63 -7.20 -8.52 -1.84
N THR A 64 -7.13 -7.52 -2.70
CA THR A 64 -7.56 -7.63 -4.08
C THR A 64 -6.52 -8.43 -4.88
N PRO A 65 -6.92 -9.50 -5.59
CA PRO A 65 -6.02 -10.23 -6.48
C PRO A 65 -5.52 -9.31 -7.60
N GLU A 66 -4.23 -9.42 -7.95
CA GLU A 66 -3.69 -8.71 -9.10
C GLU A 66 -4.40 -9.16 -10.39
N PRO A 67 -4.91 -8.23 -11.21
CA PRO A 67 -5.68 -8.60 -12.38
C PRO A 67 -4.77 -9.14 -13.46
N MET A 68 -5.05 -10.39 -13.85
CA MET A 68 -4.33 -11.12 -14.86
C MET A 68 -5.27 -11.49 -16.01
N ARG A 69 -4.74 -11.47 -17.23
CA ARG A 69 -5.44 -11.91 -18.43
C ARG A 69 -4.87 -13.26 -18.88
N PRO A 70 -5.69 -14.31 -18.95
CA PRO A 70 -5.29 -15.57 -19.57
C PRO A 70 -4.86 -15.35 -21.02
N LEU A 71 -3.72 -15.92 -21.41
CA LEU A 71 -3.19 -15.88 -22.77
C LEU A 71 -3.68 -17.06 -23.63
N ARG A 72 -4.15 -18.13 -22.99
CA ARG A 72 -4.65 -19.37 -23.62
C ARG A 72 -5.74 -20.01 -22.74
N PRO A 73 -6.58 -20.90 -23.29
CA PRO A 73 -7.51 -21.70 -22.50
C PRO A 73 -6.78 -22.52 -21.41
N PRO A 74 -7.39 -22.72 -20.23
CA PRO A 74 -6.82 -23.55 -19.17
C PRO A 74 -6.72 -25.02 -19.60
N ASN A 75 -5.76 -25.73 -19.03
CA ASN A 75 -5.66 -27.19 -19.20
C ASN A 75 -6.76 -27.91 -18.40
N ARG A 76 -6.85 -29.25 -18.52
CA ARG A 76 -7.87 -30.06 -17.80
C ARG A 76 -7.82 -29.95 -16.27
N MET A 77 -6.70 -29.48 -15.70
CA MET A 77 -6.51 -29.26 -14.27
C MET A 77 -6.81 -27.80 -13.85
N GLY A 78 -7.29 -26.95 -14.77
CA GLY A 78 -7.61 -25.55 -14.50
C GLY A 78 -6.40 -24.60 -14.51
N GLN A 79 -5.21 -25.06 -14.90
CA GLN A 79 -4.02 -24.21 -14.95
C GLN A 79 -3.97 -23.43 -16.27
N PHE A 80 -3.57 -22.16 -16.23
CA PHE A 80 -3.46 -21.30 -17.41
C PHE A 80 -2.22 -20.41 -17.37
N LEU A 81 -1.74 -20.03 -18.56
CA LEU A 81 -0.71 -18.99 -18.71
C LEU A 81 -1.39 -17.62 -18.75
N ALA A 82 -0.92 -16.66 -17.96
CA ALA A 82 -1.50 -15.33 -17.89
C ALA A 82 -0.44 -14.22 -17.99
N CYS A 83 -0.87 -13.02 -18.37
CA CYS A 83 -0.08 -11.80 -18.22
C CYS A 83 -0.77 -10.85 -17.24
N TYR A 84 0.02 -10.14 -16.42
CA TYR A 84 -0.50 -9.03 -15.62
C TYR A 84 -1.09 -7.94 -16.52
N THR A 85 -2.19 -7.33 -16.07
CA THR A 85 -2.82 -6.20 -16.74
C THR A 85 -2.63 -4.93 -15.93
N LYS A 86 -2.61 -3.77 -16.59
CA LYS A 86 -2.26 -2.47 -15.98
C LYS A 86 -3.31 -1.88 -15.02
N ALA A 87 -4.51 -2.45 -14.92
CA ALA A 87 -5.57 -1.88 -14.09
C ALA A 87 -5.29 -2.15 -12.61
N GLY A 88 -4.65 -1.23 -11.90
CA GLY A 88 -4.43 -1.35 -10.46
C GLY A 88 -5.73 -1.09 -9.70
N GLN A 89 -6.40 -2.15 -9.25
CA GLN A 89 -7.40 -2.01 -8.18
C GLN A 89 -6.68 -1.70 -6.86
N PRO A 90 -7.35 -1.05 -5.90
CA PRO A 90 -6.78 -0.87 -4.57
C PRO A 90 -6.39 -2.18 -3.91
N ASP A 91 -5.25 -2.19 -3.20
CA ASP A 91 -4.68 -3.39 -2.56
C ASP A 91 -5.69 -4.11 -1.66
N PHE A 92 -6.52 -3.37 -0.91
CA PHE A 92 -7.52 -3.93 0.01
C PHE A 92 -8.88 -3.26 -0.16
N LYS A 93 -9.95 -4.06 -0.07
CA LYS A 93 -11.33 -3.58 -0.10
C LYS A 93 -12.25 -4.48 0.72
N GLY A 94 -13.33 -3.90 1.24
CA GLY A 94 -14.29 -4.64 2.04
C GLY A 94 -15.39 -3.78 2.61
N THR A 95 -16.01 -4.31 3.66
CA THR A 95 -17.17 -3.73 4.33
C THR A 95 -16.97 -3.77 5.84
N LEU A 96 -17.27 -2.67 6.50
CA LEU A 96 -17.34 -2.56 7.96
C LEU A 96 -18.72 -2.97 8.46
N THR A 97 -18.83 -3.34 9.73
CA THR A 97 -20.12 -3.46 10.41
C THR A 97 -20.90 -2.15 10.28
N GLY A 98 -22.18 -2.24 9.93
CA GLY A 98 -22.99 -1.07 9.54
C GLY A 98 -23.02 -0.80 8.02
N GLY A 99 -22.27 -1.57 7.21
CA GLY A 99 -22.39 -1.57 5.75
C GLY A 99 -21.52 -0.55 5.01
N ARG A 100 -20.77 0.30 5.73
CA ARG A 100 -19.84 1.25 5.12
C ARG A 100 -18.71 0.50 4.40
N ALA A 101 -18.50 0.82 3.13
CA ALA A 101 -17.38 0.29 2.37
C ALA A 101 -16.05 0.85 2.91
N VAL A 102 -14.99 0.06 2.83
CA VAL A 102 -13.62 0.45 3.17
C VAL A 102 -12.69 0.03 2.04
N VAL A 103 -11.78 0.92 1.67
CA VAL A 103 -10.81 0.71 0.61
C VAL A 103 -9.49 1.36 0.98
N PHE A 104 -8.38 0.67 0.79
CA PHE A 104 -7.08 1.25 1.09
C PHE A 104 -5.95 0.60 0.34
N GLU A 105 -4.84 1.34 0.28
CA GLU A 105 -3.56 0.91 -0.26
C GLU A 105 -2.57 0.60 0.86
N ALA A 106 -1.63 -0.30 0.62
CA ALA A 106 -0.51 -0.56 1.53
C ALA A 106 0.81 -0.14 0.87
N LYS A 107 1.61 0.66 1.58
CA LYS A 107 2.93 1.08 1.10
C LYS A 107 3.95 0.99 2.21
N HIS A 108 5.10 0.44 1.87
CA HIS A 108 6.23 0.28 2.79
C HIS A 108 7.45 1.05 2.27
N THR A 109 8.25 1.58 3.18
CA THR A 109 9.53 2.24 2.89
C THR A 109 10.56 1.95 3.98
N ASP A 110 11.81 1.75 3.56
CA ASP A 110 13.00 1.74 4.42
C ASP A 110 13.75 3.09 4.36
N GLY A 111 13.11 4.11 3.75
CA GLY A 111 13.65 5.46 3.64
C GLY A 111 13.20 6.37 4.79
N ASP A 112 13.59 7.63 4.73
CA ASP A 112 13.24 8.70 5.68
C ASP A 112 11.88 9.36 5.39
N ARG A 113 11.30 9.08 4.21
CA ARG A 113 10.03 9.62 3.76
C ARG A 113 9.31 8.69 2.79
N ILE A 114 8.03 8.97 2.57
CA ILE A 114 7.21 8.30 1.56
C ILE A 114 6.70 9.31 0.53
N GLU A 115 6.99 9.05 -0.74
CA GLU A 115 6.59 9.91 -1.86
C GLU A 115 5.14 9.68 -2.27
N TYR A 116 4.42 10.74 -2.61
CA TYR A 116 3.07 10.69 -3.20
C TYR A 116 3.03 9.77 -4.44
N GLY A 117 4.10 9.79 -5.24
CA GLY A 117 4.24 8.98 -6.46
C GLY A 117 4.38 7.47 -6.22
N ARG A 118 4.29 7.00 -4.97
CA ARG A 118 4.18 5.58 -4.64
C ARG A 118 2.83 4.97 -5.04
N LEU A 119 1.80 5.80 -5.26
CA LEU A 119 0.52 5.36 -5.84
C LEU A 119 0.52 5.54 -7.35
N THR A 120 -0.02 4.56 -8.08
CA THR A 120 -0.28 4.72 -9.50
C THR A 120 -1.47 5.64 -9.75
N LYS A 121 -1.63 6.12 -10.99
CA LYS A 121 -2.77 6.96 -11.36
C LYS A 121 -4.10 6.22 -11.14
N GLU A 122 -4.16 4.94 -11.50
CA GLU A 122 -5.35 4.11 -11.36
C GLU A 122 -5.76 3.94 -9.89
N GLN A 123 -4.79 3.74 -9.00
CA GLN A 123 -5.03 3.67 -7.56
C GLN A 123 -5.55 5.00 -7.01
N ILE A 124 -4.96 6.13 -7.44
CA ILE A 124 -5.42 7.47 -7.07
C ILE A 124 -6.87 7.71 -7.53
N ASP A 125 -7.17 7.39 -8.79
CA ASP A 125 -8.50 7.58 -9.36
C ASP A 125 -9.53 6.70 -8.63
N SER A 126 -9.17 5.44 -8.32
CA SER A 126 -10.04 4.52 -7.59
C SER A 126 -10.31 4.95 -6.15
N LEU A 127 -9.27 5.35 -5.40
CA LEU A 127 -9.41 5.85 -4.03
C LEU A 127 -10.26 7.12 -3.98
N THR A 128 -10.03 8.03 -4.94
CA THR A 128 -10.83 9.25 -5.08
C THR A 128 -12.30 8.94 -5.20
N GLU A 129 -12.66 7.99 -6.06
CA GLU A 129 -14.06 7.73 -6.36
C GLU A 129 -14.78 6.99 -5.24
N HIS A 130 -14.11 6.04 -4.60
CA HIS A 130 -14.65 5.41 -3.39
C HIS A 130 -14.84 6.41 -2.25
N HIS A 131 -13.86 7.28 -2.01
CA HIS A 131 -13.97 8.34 -1.00
C HIS A 131 -15.16 9.27 -1.30
N ARG A 132 -15.32 9.69 -2.56
CA ARG A 132 -16.45 10.53 -2.99
C ARG A 132 -17.81 9.89 -2.71
N LEU A 133 -17.89 8.56 -2.77
CA LEU A 133 -19.10 7.78 -2.48
C LEU A 133 -19.28 7.43 -0.99
N GLY A 134 -18.42 7.94 -0.10
CA GLY A 134 -18.53 7.76 1.35
C GLY A 134 -17.79 6.55 1.92
N ALA A 135 -17.04 5.81 1.11
CA ALA A 135 -16.18 4.74 1.62
C ALA A 135 -15.10 5.31 2.55
N ALA A 136 -14.74 4.56 3.58
CA ALA A 136 -13.54 4.84 4.35
C ALA A 136 -12.32 4.56 3.46
N ALA A 137 -11.66 5.62 2.98
CA ALA A 137 -10.52 5.54 2.09
C ALA A 137 -9.24 6.05 2.77
N PHE A 138 -8.18 5.27 2.74
CA PHE A 138 -6.90 5.63 3.38
C PHE A 138 -5.70 4.89 2.78
N ILE A 139 -4.50 5.23 3.24
CA ILE A 139 -3.26 4.54 2.91
C ILE A 139 -2.66 4.02 4.22
N MET A 140 -2.40 2.72 4.27
CA MET A 140 -1.56 2.11 5.29
C MET A 140 -0.10 2.30 4.91
N VAL A 141 0.66 2.97 5.77
CA VAL A 141 2.09 3.23 5.57
C VAL A 141 2.88 2.48 6.62
N SER A 142 3.93 1.77 6.19
CA SER A 142 4.93 1.17 7.07
C SER A 142 6.30 1.80 6.85
N PHE A 143 6.95 2.20 7.93
CA PHE A 143 8.37 2.53 7.98
C PHE A 143 9.13 1.41 8.66
N GLU A 144 10.11 0.84 7.95
CA GLU A 144 11.03 -0.20 8.45
C GLU A 144 10.34 -1.42 9.10
N LEU A 145 9.05 -1.67 8.81
CA LEU A 145 8.21 -2.68 9.47
C LEU A 145 8.09 -2.51 11.00
N GLN A 146 8.34 -1.31 11.52
CA GLN A 146 8.31 -0.99 12.94
C GLN A 146 7.23 0.06 13.25
N ASP A 147 7.16 1.10 12.42
CA ASP A 147 6.21 2.18 12.59
C ASP A 147 5.11 2.09 11.53
N PHE A 148 3.86 2.21 11.97
CA PHE A 148 2.68 2.00 11.13
C PHE A 148 1.74 3.18 11.25
N TYR A 149 1.19 3.59 10.11
CA TYR A 149 0.36 4.79 10.02
C TYR A 149 -0.85 4.53 9.13
N ARG A 150 -1.99 5.11 9.49
CA ARG A 150 -3.22 5.13 8.69
C ARG A 150 -3.50 6.55 8.23
N VAL A 151 -3.04 6.88 7.03
CA VAL A 151 -3.19 8.23 6.46
C VAL A 151 -4.54 8.33 5.75
N PRO A 152 -5.48 9.18 6.19
CA PRO A 152 -6.73 9.38 5.47
C PRO A 152 -6.49 9.84 4.03
N TRP A 153 -7.36 9.43 3.10
CA TRP A 153 -7.17 9.70 1.68
C TRP A 153 -6.99 11.18 1.37
N GLU A 154 -7.78 12.05 1.99
CA GLU A 154 -7.70 13.50 1.81
C GLU A 154 -6.37 14.10 2.29
N ILE A 155 -5.76 13.53 3.33
CA ILE A 155 -4.43 13.95 3.81
C ILE A 155 -3.37 13.58 2.76
N TRP A 156 -3.43 12.33 2.26
CA TRP A 156 -2.50 11.87 1.23
C TRP A 156 -2.67 12.64 -0.10
N ARG A 157 -3.92 12.85 -0.52
CA ARG A 157 -4.27 13.59 -1.74
C ARG A 157 -3.73 15.03 -1.69
N ASP A 158 -3.87 15.68 -0.54
CA ASP A 158 -3.60 17.09 -0.36
C ASP A 158 -2.20 17.38 0.21
N MET A 159 -1.25 16.44 0.14
CA MET A 159 0.11 16.62 0.67
C MET A 159 0.75 17.94 0.23
N LYS A 160 0.62 18.29 -1.06
CA LYS A 160 1.25 19.50 -1.62
C LYS A 160 0.71 20.78 -0.99
N SER A 161 -0.60 20.88 -0.78
CA SER A 161 -1.20 22.08 -0.19
C SER A 161 -1.02 22.10 1.33
N ARG A 162 -0.94 20.94 1.99
CA ARG A 162 -0.81 20.82 3.44
C ARG A 162 0.63 21.00 3.94
N TYR A 163 1.60 20.41 3.25
CA TYR A 163 3.01 20.36 3.68
C TYR A 163 3.95 21.14 2.74
N GLY A 164 3.46 21.61 1.59
CA GLY A 164 4.28 22.29 0.58
C GLY A 164 5.06 21.34 -0.34
N HIS A 165 4.99 20.02 -0.11
CA HIS A 165 5.70 19.00 -0.89
C HIS A 165 4.84 17.75 -1.18
N LYS A 166 5.33 16.88 -2.05
CA LYS A 166 4.66 15.64 -2.49
C LYS A 166 5.24 14.38 -1.83
N TYR A 167 5.61 14.48 -0.57
CA TYR A 167 6.01 13.36 0.28
C TYR A 167 5.50 13.61 1.70
N MET A 168 5.57 12.60 2.56
CA MET A 168 5.45 12.76 4.01
C MET A 168 6.68 12.15 4.68
N THR A 169 7.25 12.90 5.63
CA THR A 169 8.27 12.41 6.56
C THR A 169 7.61 11.59 7.67
N GLN A 170 8.41 10.81 8.41
CA GLN A 170 7.90 10.09 9.57
C GLN A 170 7.27 11.02 10.62
N ALA A 171 7.88 12.19 10.86
CA ALA A 171 7.34 13.17 11.82
C ALA A 171 5.96 13.70 11.41
N GLU A 172 5.72 13.92 10.12
CA GLU A 172 4.42 14.35 9.59
C GLU A 172 3.37 13.24 9.60
N LEU A 173 3.81 11.97 9.62
CA LEU A 173 2.95 10.81 9.73
C LEU A 173 2.51 10.53 11.17
N GLU A 174 3.25 11.02 12.17
CA GLU A 174 3.01 10.70 13.59
C GLU A 174 1.58 10.93 14.10
N PRO A 175 0.85 11.99 13.68
CA PRO A 175 -0.56 12.15 14.05
C PRO A 175 -1.48 11.01 13.56
N PHE A 176 -1.03 10.20 12.61
CA PHE A 176 -1.76 9.09 11.99
C PHE A 176 -1.28 7.72 12.46
N ARG A 177 -0.49 7.67 13.54
CA ARG A 177 0.08 6.44 14.09
C ARG A 177 -1.02 5.43 14.42
N VAL A 178 -0.79 4.17 14.05
CA VAL A 178 -1.62 3.05 14.52
C VAL A 178 -0.79 2.11 15.38
N GLU A 179 -1.44 1.53 16.37
CA GLU A 179 -0.79 0.59 17.27
C GLU A 179 -0.69 -0.81 16.67
N TYR A 180 0.39 -1.51 16.99
CA TYR A 180 0.56 -2.93 16.73
C TYR A 180 0.62 -3.66 18.07
N ILE A 181 -0.51 -4.22 18.50
CA ILE A 181 -0.66 -4.80 19.84
C ILE A 181 -1.18 -6.23 19.71
N ALA A 182 -0.57 -7.14 20.48
CA ALA A 182 -0.94 -8.56 20.51
C ALA A 182 -0.97 -9.22 19.10
N GLY A 183 -0.07 -8.80 18.20
CA GLY A 183 0.01 -9.34 16.85
C GLY A 183 -1.02 -8.78 15.86
N VAL A 184 -1.73 -7.70 16.22
CA VAL A 184 -2.79 -7.10 15.39
C VAL A 184 -2.49 -5.61 15.18
N LEU A 185 -2.48 -5.18 13.92
CA LEU A 185 -2.53 -3.76 13.58
C LEU A 185 -3.92 -3.21 13.83
N LYS A 186 -3.98 -2.15 14.63
CA LYS A 186 -5.23 -1.46 14.97
C LYS A 186 -5.72 -0.53 13.87
N LEU A 187 -5.67 -0.99 12.62
CA LEU A 187 -5.90 -0.17 11.42
C LEU A 187 -7.36 0.26 11.21
N LEU A 188 -8.33 -0.30 11.93
CA LEU A 188 -9.74 0.14 11.86
C LEU A 188 -10.16 0.98 13.08
N GLU A 189 -9.29 1.16 14.07
CA GLU A 189 -9.62 1.98 15.23
C GLU A 189 -9.70 3.47 14.83
N GLY A 190 -10.73 4.14 15.33
CA GLY A 190 -11.03 5.53 14.98
C GLY A 190 -11.49 5.75 13.54
N VAL A 191 -11.82 4.70 12.78
CA VAL A 191 -12.61 4.86 11.55
C VAL A 191 -14.06 5.01 11.98
N GLU A 192 -14.55 6.25 12.04
CA GLU A 192 -15.92 6.54 12.46
C GLU A 192 -16.92 5.76 11.60
N LEU A 193 -17.80 5.01 12.26
CA LEU A 193 -18.92 4.31 11.65
C LEU A 193 -20.10 5.28 11.52
N ASP A 194 -19.87 6.43 10.89
CA ASP A 194 -20.96 7.36 10.66
C ASP A 194 -21.79 6.78 9.51
N ALA A 195 -22.89 6.13 9.89
CA ALA A 195 -24.02 6.01 8.98
C ALA A 195 -24.38 7.44 8.55
N PRO A 196 -24.66 7.69 7.25
CA PRO A 196 -25.11 9.00 6.85
C PRO A 196 -26.35 9.34 7.68
N ASP A 197 -26.30 10.48 8.37
CA ASP A 197 -27.46 11.05 9.05
C ASP A 197 -28.59 11.12 8.01
N ILE A 198 -29.52 10.18 8.10
CA ILE A 198 -30.81 10.34 7.45
C ILE A 198 -31.46 11.43 8.28
N GLU A 199 -31.28 12.69 7.86
CA GLU A 199 -32.16 13.76 8.26
C GLU A 199 -33.58 13.26 8.06
N GLN A 200 -34.25 12.92 9.17
CA GLN A 200 -35.68 12.80 9.19
C GLN A 200 -36.20 14.20 8.87
N LYS A 201 -36.44 14.47 7.58
CA LYS A 201 -37.37 15.51 7.19
C LYS A 201 -38.69 15.12 7.82
N GLY A 202 -38.95 15.72 8.98
CA GLY A 202 -40.24 15.71 9.61
C GLY A 202 -41.27 16.10 8.57
N ASP A 203 -42.23 15.21 8.38
CA ASP A 203 -43.48 15.47 7.72
C ASP A 203 -44.13 16.66 8.43
N GLN A 204 -43.97 17.85 7.85
CA GLN A 204 -44.82 18.98 8.19
C GLN A 204 -46.13 18.76 7.45
N THR A 205 -47.04 18.10 8.15
CA THR A 205 -48.47 18.26 7.92
C THR A 205 -48.80 19.75 8.00
N ASN A 206 -49.24 20.30 6.86
CA ASN A 206 -50.03 21.53 6.77
C ASN A 206 -50.74 21.51 5.41
N GLU A 207 -51.91 20.87 5.37
CA GLU A 207 -53.23 21.45 5.03
C GLU A 207 -54.31 20.37 5.03
#